data_AF-A0A927FJM4-F1
#
_entry.id   AF-A0A927FJM4-F1
#
_cell.length_a   1.000
_cell.length_b   1.000
_cell.length_c   1.000
_cell.angle_alpha   90.00
_cell.angle_beta   90.00
_cell.angle_gamma   90.00
#
_symmetry.space_group_name_H-M   'P 1'
#
loop_
_entity.id
_entity.type
_entity.pdbx_description
1 polymer ?
#
loop_
_entity_poly.entity_id
_entity_poly.type
_entity_poly.pdbx_seq_one_letter_code
_entity_poly.pdbx_strand_id
1 'polypeptide(L)'
;MRFVVLGYDEVDERPATSTAPPEEPAPGAGARASSALWAALSPSSAATTVRDGVLTPGAWPGTDPRLSSVCVLDARDLDAVVDLVRGLPGVVEIRPAEAR
;
A
#
# COMPACT_ATOMS: atom_id res chain seq x y z
N MET A 1 1.60 -18.10 -0.11
CA MET A 1 2.66 -17.21 0.41
C MET A 1 2.03 -15.86 0.71
N ARG A 2 2.50 -15.16 1.74
CA ARG A 2 1.98 -13.85 2.08
C ARG A 2 2.89 -12.76 1.52
N PHE A 3 2.28 -11.72 0.97
CA PHE A 3 2.98 -10.56 0.44
C PHE A 3 2.40 -9.28 1.03
N VAL A 4 3.27 -8.29 1.22
CA VAL A 4 2.92 -6.91 1.54
C VAL A 4 3.24 -6.08 0.31
N VAL A 5 2.24 -5.37 -0.20
CA VAL A 5 2.39 -4.40 -1.28
C VAL A 5 2.32 -3.01 -0.68
N LEU A 6 3.34 -2.19 -0.97
CA LEU A 6 3.50 -0.83 -0.49
C LEU A 6 3.40 0.12 -1.69
N GLY A 7 2.44 1.04 -1.68
CA GLY A 7 2.32 2.08 -2.70
C GLY A 7 2.95 3.39 -2.22
N TYR A 8 3.63 4.08 -3.12
CA TYR A 8 4.35 5.32 -2.85
C TYR A 8 3.84 6.45 -3.75
N ASP A 9 3.76 7.66 -3.18
CA ASP A 9 3.50 8.91 -3.92
C ASP A 9 4.76 9.80 -3.91
N GLU A 10 5.05 10.43 -5.06
CA GLU A 10 6.16 11.38 -5.22
C GLU A 10 5.88 12.74 -4.56
N VAL A 11 4.61 13.07 -4.28
CA VAL A 11 4.19 14.37 -3.74
C VAL A 11 3.15 14.17 -2.65
N ASP A 12 3.46 14.59 -1.41
CA ASP A 12 2.54 14.60 -0.26
C ASP A 12 1.52 15.76 -0.33
N GLU A 13 1.12 16.15 -1.55
CA GLU A 13 0.19 17.26 -1.82
C GLU A 13 -1.00 16.75 -2.64
N ARG A 14 -1.77 15.79 -2.11
CA ARG A 14 -3.16 15.65 -2.56
C ARG A 14 -4.05 16.48 -1.63
N PRO A 15 -4.75 17.52 -2.12
CA PRO A 15 -5.88 18.04 -1.37
C PRO A 15 -6.88 16.90 -1.18
N ALA A 16 -7.50 16.83 0.00
CA ALA A 16 -8.47 15.81 0.40
C ALA A 16 -9.69 15.81 -0.54
N THR A 17 -9.53 15.23 -1.72
CA THR A 17 -10.61 14.99 -2.66
C THR A 17 -10.98 13.54 -2.48
N SER A 18 -12.09 13.33 -1.79
CA SER A 18 -12.78 12.05 -1.71
C SER A 18 -12.97 11.53 -3.13
N THR A 19 -12.09 10.62 -3.54
CA THR A 19 -12.28 9.83 -4.75
C THR A 19 -12.96 8.56 -4.26
N ALA A 20 -14.20 8.36 -4.69
CA ALA A 20 -14.93 7.12 -4.49
C ALA A 20 -14.05 5.92 -4.89
N PRO A 21 -14.21 4.75 -4.24
CA PRO A 21 -13.42 3.57 -4.59
C PRO A 21 -13.57 3.26 -6.09
N PRO A 22 -12.49 2.82 -6.78
CA PRO A 22 -12.60 2.38 -8.16
C PRO A 22 -13.60 1.24 -8.24
N GLU A 23 -14.54 1.36 -9.18
CA GLU A 23 -15.57 0.37 -9.49
C GLU A 23 -14.92 -1.00 -9.75
N GLU A 24 -15.47 -2.03 -9.12
CA GLU A 24 -14.94 -3.39 -9.06
C GLU A 24 -14.69 -3.97 -10.48
N PRO A 25 -13.46 -4.41 -10.82
CA PRO A 25 -13.22 -5.03 -12.12
C PRO A 25 -13.91 -6.40 -12.20
N ALA A 26 -14.55 -6.65 -13.35
CA ALA A 26 -15.31 -7.87 -13.64
C ALA A 26 -14.52 -9.16 -13.39
N PRO A 27 -15.18 -10.25 -12.94
CA PRO A 27 -14.51 -11.47 -12.48
C PRO A 27 -13.89 -12.26 -13.65
N GLY A 28 -12.57 -12.13 -13.81
CA GLY A 28 -11.73 -12.92 -14.70
C GLY A 28 -10.68 -13.72 -13.92
N ALA A 29 -10.83 -15.05 -13.95
CA ALA A 29 -9.97 -16.12 -13.46
C ALA A 29 -8.57 -15.78 -12.87
N GLY A 30 -8.31 -16.22 -11.62
CA GLY A 30 -6.98 -16.73 -11.27
C GLY A 30 -6.44 -16.49 -9.86
N ALA A 31 -6.96 -15.52 -9.10
CA ALA A 31 -6.57 -15.29 -7.72
C ALA A 31 -7.81 -15.07 -6.86
N ARG A 32 -8.02 -15.91 -5.82
CA ARG A 32 -9.00 -15.59 -4.78
C ARG A 32 -8.41 -14.46 -3.95
N ALA A 33 -8.71 -13.21 -4.32
CA ALA A 33 -8.56 -12.06 -3.44
C ALA A 33 -9.59 -12.18 -2.30
N SER A 34 -9.47 -13.20 -1.44
CA SER A 34 -10.24 -13.22 -0.20
C SER A 34 -9.61 -12.17 0.72
N SER A 35 -10.16 -10.95 0.70
CA SER A 35 -9.80 -9.82 1.55
C SER A 35 -8.50 -9.08 1.25
N ALA A 36 -8.15 -8.84 -0.02
CA ALA A 36 -7.15 -7.82 -0.35
C ALA A 36 -7.75 -6.42 -0.15
N LEU A 37 -7.85 -5.98 1.11
CA LEU A 37 -8.26 -4.61 1.44
C LEU A 37 -7.05 -3.68 1.22
N TRP A 38 -7.08 -2.93 0.13
CA TRP A 38 -6.15 -1.82 -0.07
C TRP A 38 -6.48 -0.70 0.92
N ALA A 39 -5.56 -0.43 1.84
CA ALA A 39 -5.69 0.69 2.76
C ALA A 39 -4.93 1.88 2.19
N ALA A 40 -5.66 2.92 1.79
CA ALA A 40 -5.08 4.24 1.58
C ALA A 40 -4.71 4.83 2.94
N LEU A 41 -3.48 5.33 3.06
CA LEU A 41 -3.00 6.00 4.26
C LEU A 41 -3.36 7.49 4.20
N SER A 42 -3.60 8.08 5.36
CA SER A 42 -3.65 9.54 5.48
C SER A 42 -2.29 10.15 5.07
N PRO A 43 -2.26 11.44 4.67
CA PRO A 43 -1.03 12.14 4.32
C PRO A 43 0.06 11.98 5.39
N SER A 44 1.32 12.04 4.97
CA SER A 44 2.45 11.76 5.87
C SER A 44 2.56 12.77 7.03
N SER A 45 2.01 13.96 6.83
CA SER A 45 1.84 15.00 7.86
C SER A 45 0.90 14.62 9.01
N ALA A 46 -0.03 13.68 8.80
CA ALA A 46 -0.93 13.18 9.84
C ALA A 46 -0.33 12.03 10.65
N ALA A 47 0.83 11.51 10.25
CA ALA A 47 1.49 10.42 10.96
C ALA A 47 2.04 10.87 12.33
N THR A 48 2.33 9.90 13.20
CA THR A 48 3.10 10.10 14.42
C THR A 48 4.19 9.04 14.46
N THR A 49 5.43 9.48 14.56
CA THR A 49 6.61 8.62 14.63
C THR A 49 6.96 8.32 16.08
N VAL A 50 7.24 7.05 16.40
CA VAL A 50 7.75 6.62 17.70
C VAL A 50 9.18 6.10 17.54
N ARG A 51 10.15 6.72 18.22
CA ARG A 51 11.57 6.31 18.18
C ARG A 51 12.16 6.35 19.58
N ASP A 52 12.70 5.23 20.05
CA ASP A 52 13.35 5.16 21.38
C ASP A 52 12.45 5.68 22.51
N GLY A 53 11.13 5.44 22.40
CA GLY A 53 10.11 5.92 23.35
C GLY A 53 9.67 7.38 23.15
N VAL A 54 10.28 8.11 22.22
CA VAL A 54 9.95 9.50 21.89
C VAL A 54 8.91 9.57 20.78
N LEU A 55 7.83 10.31 21.03
CA LEU A 55 6.78 10.61 20.04
C LEU A 55 7.10 11.91 19.30
N THR A 56 7.12 11.85 17.97
CA THR A 56 7.35 13.02 17.10
C THR A 56 6.22 13.11 16.07
N PRO A 57 5.52 14.25 15.95
CA PRO A 57 4.54 14.46 14.88
C PRO A 57 5.18 14.34 13.49
N GLY A 58 4.44 13.76 12.54
CA GLY A 58 4.86 13.52 11.17
C GLY A 58 5.48 12.13 10.94
N ALA A 59 5.64 11.79 9.65
CA ALA A 59 6.25 10.55 9.20
C ALA A 59 7.76 10.49 9.48
N TRP A 60 8.33 9.29 9.36
CA TRP A 60 9.77 9.09 9.53
C TRP A 60 10.57 9.99 8.57
N PRO A 61 11.59 10.71 9.06
CA PRO A 61 12.41 11.56 8.20
C PRO A 61 13.18 10.73 7.17
N GLY A 62 13.31 11.25 5.94
CA GLY A 62 14.06 10.62 4.86
C GLY A 62 13.34 9.50 4.10
N THR A 63 12.04 9.29 4.31
CA THR A 63 11.22 8.43 3.44
C THR A 63 10.66 9.24 2.27
N ASP A 64 11.46 9.41 1.24
CA ASP A 64 11.02 9.94 -0.06
C ASP A 64 11.34 8.87 -1.12
N PRO A 65 10.35 8.33 -1.85
CA PRO A 65 8.93 8.71 -1.86
C PRO A 65 8.15 8.30 -0.61
N ARG A 66 7.02 8.98 -0.36
CA ARG A 66 6.21 8.80 0.85
C ARG A 66 5.26 7.62 0.67
N LEU A 67 5.16 6.78 1.70
CA LEU A 67 4.22 5.65 1.71
C LEU A 67 2.78 6.16 1.75
N SER A 68 1.97 5.76 0.77
CA SER A 68 0.59 6.24 0.60
C SER A 68 -0.45 5.13 0.67
N SER A 69 -0.06 3.88 0.48
CA SER A 69 -0.98 2.74 0.59
C SER A 69 -0.29 1.45 0.99
N VAL A 70 -1.06 0.56 1.58
CA VAL A 70 -0.62 -0.80 1.93
C VAL A 70 -1.71 -1.81 1.61
N CYS A 71 -1.32 -2.96 1.08
CA CYS A 71 -2.18 -4.13 0.93
C CYS A 71 -1.43 -5.37 1.42
N VAL A 72 -2.11 -6.21 2.20
CA VAL A 72 -1.61 -7.55 2.57
C VAL A 72 -2.44 -8.57 1.80
N LEU A 73 -1.78 -9.47 1.09
CA LEU A 73 -2.45 -10.47 0.27
C LEU A 73 -1.74 -11.81 0.34
N ASP A 74 -2.54 -12.88 0.24
CA ASP A 74 -2.04 -14.24 0.10
C ASP A 74 -2.09 -14.63 -1.38
N ALA A 75 -0.94 -15.02 -1.93
CA ALA A 75 -0.79 -15.42 -3.33
C ALA A 75 0.07 -16.69 -3.46
N ARG A 76 -0.03 -17.36 -4.61
CA ARG A 76 0.75 -18.59 -4.88
C ARG A 76 2.24 -18.32 -5.01
N ASP A 77 2.60 -17.24 -5.70
CA ASP A 77 3.95 -16.82 -6.04
C ASP A 77 4.00 -15.30 -6.26
N LEU A 78 5.20 -14.77 -6.46
CA LEU A 78 5.43 -13.35 -6.72
C LEU A 78 4.80 -12.90 -8.05
N ASP A 79 4.84 -13.75 -9.09
CA ASP A 79 4.30 -13.43 -10.42
C ASP A 79 2.81 -13.13 -10.35
N ALA A 80 2.04 -13.91 -9.58
CA ALA A 80 0.61 -13.65 -9.37
C ALA A 80 0.35 -12.28 -8.70
N VAL A 81 1.26 -11.80 -7.85
CA VAL A 81 1.14 -10.47 -7.24
C VAL A 81 1.51 -9.38 -8.23
N VAL A 82 2.58 -9.59 -9.01
CA VAL A 82 3.01 -8.68 -10.07
C VAL A 82 1.88 -8.50 -11.08
N ASP A 83 1.24 -9.58 -11.52
CA ASP A 83 0.11 -9.54 -12.45
C ASP A 83 -1.08 -8.74 -11.88
N LEU A 84 -1.32 -8.84 -10.57
CA LEU A 84 -2.38 -8.10 -9.89
C LEU A 84 -2.10 -6.59 -9.84
N VAL A 85 -0.84 -6.18 -9.62
CA VAL A 85 -0.49 -4.76 -9.44
C VAL A 85 -0.03 -4.05 -10.72
N ARG A 86 0.21 -4.78 -11.81
CA ARG A 86 0.69 -4.24 -13.10
C ARG A 86 -0.18 -3.12 -13.68
N GLY A 87 -1.46 -3.05 -13.34
CA GLY A 87 -2.40 -2.02 -13.79
C GLY A 87 -2.51 -0.80 -12.89
N LEU A 88 -1.80 -0.76 -11.76
CA LEU A 88 -1.93 0.32 -10.79
C LEU A 88 -1.03 1.51 -11.15
N PRO A 89 -1.53 2.75 -10.99
CA PRO A 89 -0.71 3.93 -11.17
C PRO A 89 0.31 4.09 -10.03
N GLY A 90 1.45 4.72 -10.33
CA GLY A 90 2.47 5.06 -9.34
C GLY A 90 3.55 3.99 -9.14
N VAL A 91 4.25 4.06 -8.02
CA VAL A 91 5.33 3.14 -7.66
C VAL A 91 4.82 2.18 -6.58
N VAL A 92 5.00 0.88 -6.81
CA VAL A 92 4.67 -0.18 -5.85
C VAL A 92 5.89 -1.02 -5.52
N GLU A 93 6.08 -1.32 -4.24
CA GLU A 93 7.06 -2.29 -3.76
C GLU A 93 6.32 -3.54 -3.27
N ILE A 94 6.76 -4.73 -3.72
CA ILE A 94 6.20 -6.01 -3.31
C ILE A 94 7.22 -6.72 -2.43
N ARG A 95 6.82 -7.09 -1.21
CA ARG A 95 7.67 -7.79 -0.25
C ARG A 95 7.04 -9.11 0.18
N PRO A 96 7.76 -10.25 0.12
CA PRO A 96 7.36 -11.44 0.84
C PRO A 96 7.29 -11.15 2.35
N ALA A 97 6.29 -11.70 3.02
CA ALA A 97 6.09 -11.55 4.45
C ALA A 97 6.06 -12.91 5.15
N GLU A 98 6.80 -13.00 6.25
CA GLU A 98 6.80 -14.13 7.16
C GLU A 98 5.85 -13.83 8.33
N ALA A 99 5.13 -14.86 8.80
CA ALA A 99 4.37 -14.73 10.03
C ALA A 99 5.36 -14.61 11.20
N ARG A 100 5.19 -13.57 12.02
CA ARG A 100 5.89 -13.40 13.29
C ARG A 100 5.05 -13.90 14.45
#